data_AF-A0A5E6MH67-F1
#
_entry.id   AF-A0A5E6MH67-F1
#
_cell.length_a   1.000
_cell.length_b   1.000
_cell.length_c   1.000
_cell.angle_alpha   90.00
_cell.angle_beta   90.00
_cell.angle_gamma   90.00
#
_symmetry.space_group_name_H-M   'P 1'
#
loop_
_entity.id
_entity.type
_entity.pdbx_description
1 polymer ?
#
loop_
_entity_poly.entity_id
_entity_poly.type
_entity_poly.pdbx_seq_one_letter_code
_entity_poly.pdbx_strand_id
1 'polypeptide(L)'
;MIPSSVGGGVLLFLGFIFSAAVEPSLAQFVQLVSARKYYTLFLSPEHGGSREPLLRETFLTCFRNFGPTFVEPVYHAELPEQPYLEYRDSIDGQPILVRKVGNQYWDNIKFPAGRQIELRTDALQRVLPRDPSRKIDFFEDTIQWSGWRPPIHDYWIVVDLGKMYASFRQTPAFGMGGGPPPPTFQEFLTNQVIRVLPGGYRVQGSTVWWHFQRISSPVAYTTLHVEWKAWYR
;
A
#
# COMPACT_ATOMS: atom_id res chain seq x y z
N MET A 1 5.43 -44.59 5.24
CA MET A 1 4.88 -44.10 3.96
C MET A 1 4.22 -42.77 4.26
N ILE A 2 4.98 -41.68 4.10
CA ILE A 2 4.58 -40.30 4.42
C ILE A 2 4.46 -39.60 3.07
N PRO A 3 3.33 -38.99 2.69
CA PRO A 3 3.33 -38.08 1.57
C PRO A 3 3.87 -36.73 2.05
N SER A 4 4.98 -36.40 1.42
CA SER A 4 5.68 -35.14 1.33
C SER A 4 4.77 -33.93 1.10
N SER A 5 5.00 -32.88 1.89
CA SER A 5 4.77 -31.49 1.50
C SER A 5 5.57 -31.14 0.24
N VAL A 6 5.03 -30.27 -0.62
CA VAL A 6 5.63 -29.00 -1.10
C VAL A 6 4.76 -28.52 -2.27
N GLY A 7 4.01 -27.45 -2.06
CA GLY A 7 3.38 -26.67 -3.12
C GLY A 7 3.61 -25.21 -2.77
N GLY A 8 4.58 -24.59 -3.45
CA GLY A 8 5.18 -23.33 -3.08
C GLY A 8 4.18 -22.18 -3.01
N GLY A 9 4.05 -21.60 -1.82
CA GLY A 9 3.47 -20.28 -1.66
C GLY A 9 4.46 -19.26 -2.21
N VAL A 10 4.14 -18.67 -3.36
CA VAL A 10 4.75 -17.40 -3.76
C VAL A 10 4.28 -16.35 -2.75
N LEU A 11 5.15 -16.02 -1.81
CA LEU A 11 5.02 -14.85 -0.92
C LEU A 11 5.24 -13.61 -1.80
N LEU A 12 4.17 -12.85 -2.05
CA LEU A 12 4.27 -11.57 -2.75
C LEU A 12 4.74 -10.53 -1.74
N PHE A 13 6.06 -10.36 -1.66
CA PHE A 13 6.67 -9.27 -0.91
C PHE A 13 6.42 -7.94 -1.62
N LEU A 14 5.30 -7.30 -1.30
CA LEU A 14 5.18 -5.86 -1.44
C LEU A 14 5.81 -5.27 -0.17
N GLY A 15 7.12 -5.09 -0.23
CA GLY A 15 7.87 -4.40 0.80
C GLY A 15 8.31 -3.05 0.26
N PHE A 16 7.78 -1.95 0.82
CA PHE A 16 8.49 -0.69 0.84
C PHE A 16 9.79 -0.90 1.63
N ILE A 17 10.82 -1.42 0.97
CA ILE A 17 12.16 -1.41 1.54
C ILE A 17 12.73 -0.04 1.18
N PHE A 18 12.63 0.90 2.11
CA PHE A 18 13.59 2.00 2.21
C PHE A 18 14.95 1.36 2.54
N SER A 19 15.57 0.70 1.56
CA SER A 19 16.97 0.29 1.65
C SER A 19 17.76 1.52 1.23
N ALA A 20 17.66 2.54 2.06
CA ALA A 20 18.54 3.67 1.95
C ALA A 20 19.95 3.09 2.17
N ALA A 21 20.78 3.13 1.12
CA ALA A 21 22.21 2.88 1.21
C ALA A 21 22.83 4.08 1.93
N VAL A 22 22.41 4.26 3.18
CA VAL A 22 22.78 5.37 4.03
C VAL A 22 24.25 5.17 4.35
N GLU A 23 25.09 6.14 3.98
CA GLU A 23 26.26 6.39 4.80
C GLU A 23 25.74 6.64 6.23
N PRO A 24 26.02 5.75 7.20
CA PRO A 24 25.35 5.69 8.51
C PRO A 24 25.29 7.02 9.30
N SER A 25 26.03 8.04 8.86
CA SER A 25 26.27 9.32 9.52
C SER A 25 25.21 10.40 9.27
N LEU A 26 24.40 10.36 8.19
CA LEU A 26 23.45 11.44 7.87
C LEU A 26 21.99 11.10 8.17
N ALA A 27 21.56 9.84 7.99
CA ALA A 27 20.19 9.45 8.34
C ALA A 27 19.88 9.56 9.84
N GLN A 28 20.90 9.56 10.71
CA GLN A 28 20.73 9.80 12.15
C GLN A 28 20.14 11.19 12.46
N PHE A 29 20.23 12.14 11.53
CA PHE A 29 19.69 13.48 11.70
C PHE A 29 18.23 13.60 11.28
N VAL A 30 17.67 12.60 10.60
CA VAL A 30 16.30 12.65 10.09
C VAL A 30 15.39 11.76 10.92
N GLN A 31 14.29 12.35 11.39
CA GLN A 31 13.18 11.63 12.00
C GLN A 31 12.00 11.56 11.03
N LEU A 32 11.39 10.38 10.89
CA LEU A 32 10.04 10.25 10.37
C LEU A 32 9.04 10.64 11.48
N VAL A 33 8.46 11.83 11.35
CA VAL A 33 7.52 12.40 12.32
C VAL A 33 6.14 11.75 12.18
N SER A 34 5.64 11.65 10.95
CA SER A 34 4.35 11.04 10.66
C SER A 34 4.32 10.37 9.30
N ALA A 35 3.43 9.40 9.15
CA ALA A 35 3.21 8.67 7.91
C ALA A 35 1.71 8.43 7.69
N ARG A 36 1.24 8.57 6.45
CA ARG A 36 -0.14 8.25 6.07
C ARG A 36 -0.13 7.50 4.74
N LYS A 37 -0.48 6.23 4.78
CA LYS A 37 -0.65 5.39 3.59
C LYS A 37 -2.12 5.29 3.23
N TYR A 38 -2.45 5.69 2.01
CA TYR A 38 -3.78 5.58 1.43
C TYR A 38 -3.74 4.59 0.27
N TYR A 39 -4.61 3.59 0.32
CA TYR A 39 -4.79 2.61 -0.74
C TYR A 39 -6.22 2.76 -1.25
N THR A 40 -6.37 2.97 -2.55
CA THR A 40 -7.69 2.99 -3.20
C THR A 40 -7.75 1.83 -4.18
N LEU A 41 -8.64 0.88 -3.91
CA LEU A 41 -8.86 -0.26 -4.78
C LEU A 41 -10.07 0.01 -5.69
N PHE A 42 -9.92 -0.27 -6.98
CA PHE A 42 -10.98 -0.10 -7.97
C PHE A 42 -10.77 -1.00 -9.18
N LEU A 43 -11.81 -1.19 -9.99
CA LEU A 43 -11.69 -1.86 -11.28
C LEU A 43 -11.37 -0.84 -12.37
N SER A 44 -10.54 -1.24 -13.33
CA SER A 44 -10.28 -0.47 -14.54
C SER A 44 -11.60 -0.17 -15.27
N PRO A 45 -11.64 0.93 -16.05
CA PRO A 45 -12.69 1.10 -17.04
C PRO A 45 -12.78 -0.14 -17.93
N GLU A 46 -13.98 -0.50 -18.33
CA GLU A 46 -14.21 -1.65 -19.20
C GLU A 46 -13.61 -1.38 -20.59
N HIS A 47 -12.67 -2.22 -21.00
CA HIS A 47 -12.11 -2.23 -22.35
C HIS A 47 -12.16 -3.66 -22.87
N GLY A 48 -12.90 -3.88 -23.97
CA GLY A 48 -13.00 -5.20 -24.59
C GLY A 48 -13.62 -6.29 -23.70
N GLY A 49 -14.50 -5.92 -22.75
CA GLY A 49 -15.22 -6.86 -21.88
C GLY A 49 -14.43 -7.42 -20.71
N SER A 50 -13.20 -6.95 -20.48
CA SER A 50 -12.39 -7.31 -19.30
C SER A 50 -12.20 -6.10 -18.38
N ARG A 51 -12.33 -6.34 -17.07
CA ARG A 51 -11.98 -5.37 -16.03
C ARG A 51 -10.82 -5.94 -15.22
N GLU A 52 -9.79 -5.13 -15.02
CA GLU A 52 -8.65 -5.49 -14.18
C GLU A 52 -8.69 -4.69 -12.87
N PRO A 53 -8.35 -5.30 -11.73
CA PRO A 53 -8.20 -4.56 -10.49
C PRO A 53 -6.96 -3.66 -10.54
N LEU A 54 -7.16 -2.41 -10.15
CA LEU A 54 -6.14 -1.38 -10.04
C LEU A 54 -6.05 -0.91 -8.59
N LEU A 55 -4.83 -0.68 -8.14
CA LEU A 55 -4.52 -0.15 -6.83
C LEU A 55 -3.80 1.19 -6.99
N ARG A 56 -4.40 2.25 -6.46
CA ARG A 56 -3.74 3.54 -6.30
C ARG A 56 -3.21 3.67 -4.88
N GLU A 57 -1.94 3.96 -4.76
CA GLU A 57 -1.26 4.21 -3.50
C GLU A 57 -0.87 5.68 -3.42
N THR A 58 -1.20 6.31 -2.29
CA THR A 58 -0.65 7.62 -1.92
C THR A 58 0.01 7.48 -0.56
N PHE A 59 1.32 7.70 -0.50
CA PHE A 59 2.08 7.68 0.74
C PHE A 59 2.56 9.08 1.08
N LEU A 60 2.07 9.63 2.18
CA LEU A 60 2.53 10.90 2.74
C LEU A 60 3.47 10.59 3.91
N THR A 61 4.72 11.05 3.82
CA THR A 61 5.71 10.93 4.88
C THR A 61 6.22 12.29 5.25
N CYS A 62 6.24 12.55 6.55
CA CYS A 62 6.71 13.82 7.07
C CYS A 62 8.02 13.61 7.82
N PHE A 63 9.07 14.23 7.32
CA PHE A 63 10.41 14.10 7.88
C PHE A 63 10.87 15.39 8.53
N ARG A 64 11.60 15.29 9.63
CA ARG A 64 12.27 16.43 10.26
C ARG A 64 13.77 16.19 10.30
N ASN A 65 14.53 17.15 9.78
CA ASN A 65 15.99 17.14 9.83
C ASN A 65 16.49 18.00 11.00
N PHE A 66 17.28 17.41 11.90
CA PHE A 66 17.92 18.07 13.03
C PHE A 66 19.38 18.45 12.78
N GLY A 67 19.95 18.03 11.64
CA GLY A 67 21.34 18.23 11.27
C GLY A 67 21.55 19.26 10.16
N PRO A 68 22.69 19.22 9.45
CA PRO A 68 22.97 20.10 8.32
C PRO A 68 22.07 19.79 7.13
N THR A 69 22.06 20.67 6.12
CA THR A 69 21.35 20.40 4.86
C THR A 69 22.09 19.30 4.10
N PHE A 70 21.37 18.28 3.64
CA PHE A 70 21.93 17.23 2.79
C PHE A 70 20.91 16.75 1.74
N VAL A 71 21.39 15.91 0.82
CA VAL A 71 20.59 15.26 -0.22
C VAL A 71 20.80 13.76 -0.09
N GLU A 72 19.72 13.00 -0.02
CA GLU A 72 19.73 11.54 0.06
C GLU A 72 19.17 10.95 -1.25
N PRO A 73 19.90 10.07 -1.94
CA PRO A 73 19.34 9.29 -3.03
C PRO A 73 18.43 8.20 -2.45
N VAL A 74 17.15 8.21 -2.84
CA VAL A 74 16.17 7.21 -2.41
C VAL A 74 15.66 6.46 -3.63
N TYR A 75 15.26 5.20 -3.43
CA TYR A 75 14.62 4.44 -4.48
C TYR A 75 13.43 3.64 -3.99
N HIS A 76 12.53 3.37 -4.94
CA HIS A 76 11.41 2.47 -4.78
C HIS A 76 11.53 1.35 -5.81
N ALA A 77 11.63 0.10 -5.34
CA ALA A 77 11.64 -1.06 -6.21
C ALA A 77 10.21 -1.38 -6.68
N GLU A 78 10.05 -1.67 -7.96
CA GLU A 78 8.88 -2.36 -8.50
C GLU A 78 9.20 -3.85 -8.69
N LEU A 79 8.16 -4.68 -8.59
CA LEU A 79 8.26 -6.08 -8.99
C LEU A 79 8.24 -6.12 -10.53
N PRO A 80 9.17 -6.84 -11.19
CA PRO A 80 9.19 -6.94 -12.66
C PRO A 80 7.87 -7.43 -13.25
N GLU A 81 7.16 -8.30 -12.53
CA GLU A 81 5.87 -8.85 -12.95
C GLU A 81 4.71 -7.85 -12.73
N GLN A 82 4.90 -6.84 -11.87
CA GLN A 82 3.89 -5.85 -11.48
C GLN A 82 4.44 -4.42 -11.60
N PRO A 83 4.77 -3.95 -12.82
CA PRO A 83 5.32 -2.62 -12.98
C PRO A 83 4.29 -1.55 -12.62
N TYR A 84 4.77 -0.42 -12.07
CA TYR A 84 3.89 0.73 -11.84
C TYR A 84 3.43 1.30 -13.19
N LEU A 85 2.12 1.51 -13.32
CA LEU A 85 1.50 2.20 -14.45
C LEU A 85 1.75 3.72 -14.37
N GLU A 86 1.73 4.26 -13.16
CA GLU A 86 2.06 5.64 -12.85
C GLU A 86 2.91 5.65 -11.59
N TYR A 87 3.92 6.51 -11.54
CA TYR A 87 4.73 6.72 -10.34
C TYR A 87 5.22 8.17 -10.32
N ARG A 88 5.00 8.87 -9.21
CA ARG A 88 5.35 10.29 -9.04
C ARG A 88 5.71 10.56 -7.58
N ASP A 89 6.72 11.40 -7.39
CA ASP A 89 7.08 11.95 -6.09
C ASP A 89 6.99 13.48 -6.08
N SER A 90 6.69 14.03 -4.91
CA SER A 90 6.69 15.47 -4.66
C SER A 90 7.14 15.78 -3.24
N ILE A 91 7.78 16.94 -3.05
CA ILE A 91 8.19 17.45 -1.74
C ILE A 91 7.45 18.76 -1.51
N ASP A 92 6.74 18.87 -0.38
CA ASP A 92 5.94 20.03 0.00
C ASP A 92 4.98 20.47 -1.14
N GLY A 93 4.41 19.48 -1.84
CA GLY A 93 3.50 19.66 -2.97
C GLY A 93 4.16 20.01 -4.30
N GLN A 94 5.50 20.15 -4.35
CA GLN A 94 6.24 20.40 -5.59
C GLN A 94 6.75 19.09 -6.20
N PRO A 95 6.40 18.75 -7.45
CA PRO A 95 6.90 17.55 -8.11
C PRO A 95 8.43 17.52 -8.17
N ILE A 96 9.02 16.34 -7.93
CA ILE A 96 10.47 16.12 -8.09
C ILE A 96 10.75 15.20 -9.28
N LEU A 97 11.97 15.25 -9.79
CA LEU A 97 12.40 14.36 -10.88
C LEU A 97 12.64 12.95 -10.33
N VAL A 98 11.86 12.00 -10.83
CA VAL A 98 12.06 10.57 -10.61
C VAL A 98 12.65 9.94 -11.88
N ARG A 99 13.67 9.10 -11.72
CA ARG A 99 14.33 8.37 -12.81
C ARG A 99 14.12 6.87 -12.65
N LYS A 100 13.59 6.21 -13.67
CA LYS A 100 13.51 4.75 -13.70
C LYS A 100 14.83 4.15 -14.20
N VAL A 101 15.45 3.30 -13.39
CA VAL A 101 16.67 2.55 -13.74
C VAL A 101 16.43 1.08 -13.39
N GLY A 102 16.36 0.21 -14.40
CA GLY A 102 15.92 -1.17 -14.21
C GLY A 102 14.50 -1.21 -13.65
N ASN A 103 14.31 -1.95 -12.55
CA ASN A 103 13.05 -2.08 -11.82
C ASN A 103 12.98 -1.13 -10.59
N GLN A 104 13.68 0.01 -10.63
CA GLN A 104 13.72 0.95 -9.52
C GLN A 104 13.42 2.37 -9.99
N TYR A 105 12.68 3.10 -9.17
CA TYR A 105 12.39 4.53 -9.32
C TYR A 105 13.28 5.29 -8.33
N TRP A 106 14.23 6.04 -8.85
CA TRP A 106 15.22 6.79 -8.07
C TRP A 106 14.88 8.28 -8.04
N ASP A 107 15.04 8.89 -6.89
CA ASP A 107 14.97 10.33 -6.70
C ASP A 107 16.07 10.82 -5.75
N ASN A 108 16.19 12.13 -5.62
CA ASN A 108 17.14 12.78 -4.72
C ASN A 108 16.36 13.69 -3.78
N ILE A 109 16.21 13.28 -2.53
CA ILE A 109 15.44 14.01 -1.53
C ILE A 109 16.35 14.98 -0.81
N LYS A 110 16.05 16.29 -0.91
CA LYS A 110 16.77 17.32 -0.17
C LYS A 110 16.14 17.51 1.20
N PHE A 111 16.93 17.33 2.26
CA PHE A 111 16.56 17.59 3.64
C PHE A 111 17.18 18.90 4.12
N PRO A 112 16.46 20.04 4.16
CA PRO A 112 17.03 21.31 4.61
C PRO A 112 17.30 21.29 6.12
N ALA A 113 18.39 21.93 6.54
CA ALA A 113 18.79 22.02 7.96
C ALA A 113 17.66 22.58 8.84
N GLY A 114 17.34 21.88 9.93
CA GLY A 114 16.36 22.32 10.91
C GLY A 114 14.90 22.36 10.43
N ARG A 115 14.61 21.89 9.21
CA ARG A 115 13.27 21.96 8.61
C ARG A 115 12.57 20.62 8.60
N GLN A 116 11.24 20.71 8.53
CA GLN A 116 10.35 19.61 8.23
C GLN A 116 9.97 19.68 6.75
N ILE A 117 9.88 18.52 6.12
CA ILE A 117 9.39 18.36 4.74
C ILE A 117 8.29 17.28 4.71
N GLU A 118 7.36 17.38 3.76
CA GLU A 118 6.44 16.31 3.41
C GLU A 118 6.84 15.72 2.05
N LEU A 119 7.23 14.45 2.04
CA LEU A 119 7.35 13.67 0.81
C LEU A 119 6.01 12.98 0.55
N ARG A 120 5.51 13.14 -0.67
CA ARG A 120 4.33 12.45 -1.18
C ARG A 120 4.71 11.59 -2.38
N THR A 121 4.43 10.30 -2.27
CA THR A 121 4.53 9.32 -3.35
C THR A 121 3.14 8.94 -3.83
N ASP A 122 2.88 9.05 -5.13
CA ASP A 122 1.67 8.54 -5.78
C ASP A 122 2.04 7.47 -6.79
N ALA A 123 1.47 6.28 -6.62
CA ALA A 123 1.66 5.15 -7.52
C ALA A 123 0.31 4.57 -7.98
N LEU A 124 0.27 4.08 -9.21
CA LEU A 124 -0.82 3.29 -9.74
C LEU A 124 -0.25 1.95 -10.21
N GLN A 125 -0.82 0.84 -9.76
CA GLN A 125 -0.40 -0.50 -10.16
C GLN A 125 -1.59 -1.39 -10.54
N ARG A 126 -1.29 -2.38 -11.38
CA ARG A 126 -2.19 -3.50 -11.64
C ARG A 126 -2.07 -4.49 -10.50
N VAL A 127 -3.20 -5.00 -10.03
CA VAL A 127 -3.19 -6.13 -9.10
C VAL A 127 -3.21 -7.42 -9.92
N LEU A 128 -2.17 -8.25 -9.77
CA LEU A 128 -2.14 -9.55 -10.45
C LEU A 128 -2.97 -10.60 -9.71
N PRO A 129 -3.57 -11.57 -10.46
CA PRO A 129 -4.18 -12.74 -9.84
C PRO A 129 -3.18 -13.55 -9.04
N ARG A 130 -3.56 -13.92 -7.81
CA ARG A 130 -2.81 -14.89 -6.99
C ARG A 130 -3.00 -16.31 -7.51
N ASP A 131 -4.27 -16.65 -7.71
CA ASP A 131 -4.73 -17.96 -8.09
C ASP A 131 -5.89 -17.79 -9.07
N PRO A 132 -5.60 -17.81 -10.38
CA PRO A 132 -6.64 -17.70 -11.41
C PRO A 132 -7.71 -18.78 -11.28
N SER A 133 -7.34 -19.98 -10.83
CA SER A 133 -8.27 -21.11 -10.70
C SER A 133 -9.30 -20.90 -9.58
N ARG A 134 -8.91 -20.18 -8.53
CA ARG A 134 -9.77 -19.84 -7.40
C ARG A 134 -10.44 -18.47 -7.53
N LYS A 135 -10.14 -17.73 -8.60
CA LYS A 135 -10.58 -16.34 -8.81
C LYS A 135 -10.27 -15.46 -7.60
N ILE A 136 -9.05 -15.53 -7.07
CA ILE A 136 -8.61 -14.72 -5.92
C ILE A 136 -7.58 -13.70 -6.37
N ASP A 137 -7.84 -12.44 -6.04
CA ASP A 137 -6.91 -11.32 -6.19
C ASP A 137 -6.57 -10.76 -4.81
N PHE A 138 -5.39 -10.16 -4.68
CA PHE A 138 -4.96 -9.55 -3.43
C PHE A 138 -3.84 -8.55 -3.66
N PHE A 139 -3.66 -7.66 -2.69
CA PHE A 139 -2.40 -6.93 -2.53
C PHE A 139 -1.93 -7.02 -1.09
N GLU A 140 -0.63 -6.84 -0.90
CA GLU A 140 0.00 -6.73 0.41
C GLU A 140 0.79 -5.42 0.48
N ASP A 141 1.08 -4.96 1.69
CA ASP A 141 2.16 -3.99 1.90
C ASP A 141 2.81 -4.24 3.25
N THR A 142 4.13 -4.29 3.27
CA THR A 142 4.93 -4.34 4.48
C THR A 142 5.07 -2.93 5.05
N ILE A 143 4.51 -2.75 6.23
CA ILE A 143 4.61 -1.52 6.99
C ILE A 143 5.79 -1.67 7.95
N GLN A 144 6.89 -0.99 7.63
CA GLN A 144 8.08 -0.92 8.48
C GLN A 144 8.05 0.36 9.32
N TRP A 145 8.13 0.21 10.65
CA TRP A 145 8.22 1.31 11.61
C TRP A 145 9.49 1.27 12.48
N SER A 146 10.30 0.23 12.35
CA SER A 146 11.62 0.14 12.99
C SER A 146 12.64 1.10 12.37
N GLY A 147 13.71 1.40 13.11
CA GLY A 147 14.85 2.20 12.63
C GLY A 147 14.75 3.70 12.89
N TRP A 148 13.55 4.22 13.15
CA TRP A 148 13.36 5.65 13.40
C TRP A 148 13.67 6.05 14.84
N ARG A 149 14.51 7.07 15.01
CA ARG A 149 14.78 7.73 16.29
C ARG A 149 14.72 9.25 16.12
N PRO A 150 13.89 9.98 16.90
CA PRO A 150 12.88 9.48 17.85
C PRO A 150 11.76 8.64 17.20
N PRO A 151 10.93 7.93 17.99
CA PRO A 151 9.81 7.14 17.48
C PRO A 151 8.84 7.94 16.60
N ILE A 152 8.13 7.26 15.70
CA ILE A 152 7.12 7.87 14.83
C ILE A 152 5.94 8.32 15.71
N HIS A 153 5.50 9.57 15.55
CA HIS A 153 4.43 10.15 16.37
C HIS A 153 3.05 9.71 15.92
N ASP A 154 2.81 9.69 14.62
CA ASP A 154 1.48 9.50 14.02
C ASP A 154 1.57 8.65 12.75
N TYR A 155 0.88 7.51 12.71
CA TYR A 155 0.86 6.63 11.53
C TYR A 155 -0.57 6.23 11.18
N TRP A 156 -0.97 6.47 9.94
CA TRP A 156 -2.26 6.08 9.40
C TRP A 156 -2.10 5.09 8.25
N ILE A 157 -2.97 4.10 8.24
CA ILE A 157 -3.20 3.21 7.10
C ILE A 157 -4.68 3.30 6.79
N VAL A 158 -5.00 3.62 5.54
CA VAL A 158 -6.36 3.86 5.10
C VAL A 158 -6.57 3.11 3.79
N VAL A 159 -7.53 2.18 3.77
CA VAL A 159 -7.90 1.43 2.57
C VAL A 159 -9.32 1.81 2.19
N ASP A 160 -9.46 2.54 1.09
CA ASP A 160 -10.74 2.86 0.48
C ASP A 160 -11.16 1.76 -0.50
N LEU A 161 -12.28 1.12 -0.15
CA LEU A 161 -12.90 0.06 -0.93
C LEU A 161 -14.20 0.54 -1.59
N GLY A 162 -14.49 1.84 -1.57
CA GLY A 162 -15.75 2.41 -2.05
C GLY A 162 -16.04 2.12 -3.52
N LYS A 163 -15.04 2.29 -4.39
CA LYS A 163 -15.19 1.99 -5.82
C LYS A 163 -15.39 0.50 -6.08
N MET A 164 -14.65 -0.36 -5.37
CA MET A 164 -14.85 -1.81 -5.42
C MET A 164 -16.24 -2.22 -4.95
N TYR A 165 -16.68 -1.70 -3.82
CA TYR A 165 -18.01 -1.96 -3.27
C TYR A 165 -19.12 -1.47 -4.21
N ALA A 166 -18.99 -0.26 -4.76
CA ALA A 166 -19.94 0.27 -5.73
C ALA A 166 -20.01 -0.62 -6.99
N SER A 167 -18.87 -1.08 -7.49
CA SER A 167 -18.86 -2.01 -8.63
C SER A 167 -19.49 -3.36 -8.27
N PHE A 168 -19.21 -3.90 -7.09
CA PHE A 168 -19.82 -5.14 -6.62
C PHE A 168 -21.34 -5.04 -6.54
N ARG A 169 -21.89 -3.92 -6.08
CA ARG A 169 -23.34 -3.69 -6.02
C ARG A 169 -24.04 -3.64 -7.37
N GLN A 170 -23.33 -3.25 -8.43
CA GLN A 170 -23.90 -3.19 -9.78
C GLN A 170 -24.00 -4.57 -10.41
N THR A 171 -23.01 -5.43 -10.15
CA THR A 171 -22.93 -6.79 -10.70
C THR A 171 -22.59 -7.78 -9.59
N PRO A 172 -23.47 -7.97 -8.59
CA PRO A 172 -23.21 -8.90 -7.51
C PRO A 172 -23.20 -10.34 -8.04
N ALA A 173 -22.09 -11.05 -7.85
CA ALA A 173 -21.96 -12.46 -8.21
C ALA A 173 -22.22 -13.38 -7.00
N PHE A 174 -21.94 -14.68 -7.16
CA PHE A 174 -21.95 -15.67 -6.08
C PHE A 174 -23.32 -15.86 -5.41
N GLY A 175 -24.40 -15.79 -6.19
CA GLY A 175 -25.77 -15.95 -5.66
C GLY A 175 -26.30 -14.74 -4.88
N MET A 176 -25.54 -13.64 -4.82
CA MET A 176 -25.95 -12.40 -4.14
C MET A 176 -26.74 -11.42 -5.02
N GLY A 177 -26.97 -11.74 -6.28
CA GLY A 177 -27.68 -10.88 -7.25
C GLY A 177 -29.19 -11.09 -7.36
N GLY A 178 -29.81 -11.80 -6.42
CA GLY A 178 -31.19 -12.31 -6.59
C GLY A 178 -32.29 -11.58 -5.82
N GLY A 179 -31.99 -10.71 -4.85
CA GLY A 179 -33.04 -10.10 -4.03
C GLY A 179 -32.66 -8.78 -3.36
N PRO A 180 -33.58 -7.82 -3.25
CA PRO A 180 -33.41 -6.65 -2.40
C PRO A 180 -33.47 -7.02 -0.91
N PRO A 181 -32.75 -6.30 -0.03
CA PRO A 181 -31.83 -5.20 -0.32
C PRO A 181 -30.43 -5.67 -0.80
N PRO A 182 -29.71 -4.84 -1.58
CA PRO A 182 -28.32 -5.16 -1.96
C PRO A 182 -27.41 -5.21 -0.73
N PRO A 183 -26.31 -6.00 -0.75
CA PRO A 183 -25.42 -6.15 0.39
C PRO A 183 -24.88 -4.81 0.88
N THR A 184 -24.90 -4.61 2.19
CA THR A 184 -24.27 -3.50 2.89
C THR A 184 -22.73 -3.57 2.78
N PHE A 185 -22.04 -2.47 3.06
CA PHE A 185 -20.58 -2.47 3.08
C PHE A 185 -20.01 -3.43 4.14
N GLN A 186 -20.70 -3.55 5.28
CA GLN A 186 -20.31 -4.49 6.33
C GLN A 186 -20.39 -5.94 5.83
N GLU A 187 -21.48 -6.31 5.15
CA GLU A 187 -21.64 -7.63 4.52
C GLU A 187 -20.59 -7.89 3.44
N PHE A 188 -20.23 -6.86 2.66
CA PHE A 188 -19.14 -6.95 1.68
C PHE A 188 -17.78 -7.26 2.33
N LEU A 189 -17.51 -6.71 3.52
CA LEU A 189 -16.30 -7.01 4.30
C LEU A 189 -16.33 -8.38 4.99
N THR A 190 -17.49 -8.91 5.37
CA THR A 190 -17.59 -10.13 6.19
C THR A 190 -17.97 -11.40 5.43
N ASN A 191 -18.65 -11.29 4.27
CA ASN A 191 -19.20 -12.45 3.55
C ASN A 191 -18.19 -13.22 2.69
N GLN A 192 -16.94 -13.35 3.15
CA GLN A 192 -15.83 -13.99 2.43
C GLN A 192 -15.55 -13.41 1.03
N VAL A 193 -16.10 -12.24 0.71
CA VAL A 193 -15.81 -11.55 -0.55
C VAL A 193 -14.48 -10.83 -0.41
N ILE A 194 -14.27 -10.15 0.72
CA ILE A 194 -13.03 -9.47 1.07
C ILE A 194 -12.50 -10.00 2.40
N ARG A 195 -11.18 -10.09 2.50
CA ARG A 195 -10.46 -10.28 3.75
C ARG A 195 -9.43 -9.15 3.90
N VAL A 196 -9.47 -8.47 5.05
CA VAL A 196 -8.53 -7.41 5.40
C VAL A 196 -7.78 -7.79 6.67
N LEU A 197 -6.45 -7.73 6.62
CA LEU A 197 -5.55 -7.96 7.74
C LEU A 197 -4.52 -6.82 7.86
N PRO A 198 -4.02 -6.52 9.07
CA PRO A 198 -4.34 -7.18 10.33
C PRO A 198 -5.76 -6.83 10.83
N GLY A 199 -6.31 -7.63 11.73
CA GLY A 199 -7.57 -7.26 12.39
C GLY A 199 -7.45 -5.95 13.19
N GLY A 200 -8.57 -5.49 13.76
CA GLY A 200 -8.59 -4.29 14.62
C GLY A 200 -8.67 -2.95 13.88
N TYR A 201 -8.92 -2.97 12.57
CA TYR A 201 -9.28 -1.75 11.83
C TYR A 201 -10.62 -1.19 12.29
N ARG A 202 -10.79 0.11 12.07
CA ARG A 202 -12.07 0.81 12.18
C ARG A 202 -12.69 0.95 10.79
N VAL A 203 -14.01 1.09 10.76
CA VAL A 203 -14.78 1.28 9.52
C VAL A 203 -15.43 2.66 9.55
N GLN A 204 -15.29 3.42 8.46
CA GLN A 204 -16.01 4.67 8.24
C GLN A 204 -16.47 4.74 6.79
N GLY A 205 -17.78 4.72 6.55
CA GLY A 205 -18.31 4.65 5.19
C GLY A 205 -17.83 3.37 4.48
N SER A 206 -17.11 3.54 3.36
CA SER A 206 -16.51 2.46 2.57
C SER A 206 -15.00 2.29 2.80
N THR A 207 -14.49 2.84 3.90
CA THR A 207 -13.07 2.87 4.20
C THR A 207 -12.79 2.09 5.47
N VAL A 208 -11.71 1.31 5.45
CA VAL A 208 -11.15 0.67 6.64
C VAL A 208 -9.82 1.31 6.99
N TRP A 209 -9.54 1.51 8.28
CA TRP A 209 -8.34 2.22 8.67
C TRP A 209 -7.78 1.79 10.03
N TRP A 210 -6.48 2.02 10.18
CA TRP A 210 -5.74 1.90 11.43
C TRP A 210 -5.04 3.22 11.71
N HIS A 211 -4.96 3.55 13.00
CA HIS A 211 -4.25 4.71 13.48
C HIS A 211 -3.40 4.31 14.66
N PHE A 212 -2.11 4.57 14.55
CA PHE A 212 -1.12 4.26 15.57
C PHE A 212 -0.47 5.56 16.00
N GLN A 213 -0.29 5.71 17.32
CA GLN A 213 0.34 6.87 17.91
C GLN A 213 1.55 6.42 18.72
N ARG A 214 2.61 7.22 18.69
CA ARG A 214 3.85 6.99 19.47
C ARG A 214 4.38 5.57 19.29
N ILE A 215 4.65 5.18 18.05
CA ILE A 215 5.05 3.81 17.71
C ILE A 215 6.47 3.55 18.23
N SER A 216 6.55 2.96 19.42
CA SER A 216 7.79 2.44 20.02
C SER A 216 7.76 0.92 20.12
N SER A 217 7.18 0.24 19.12
CA SER A 217 6.96 -1.21 19.13
C SER A 217 8.29 -1.97 19.00
N PRO A 218 8.50 -3.06 19.77
CA PRO A 218 9.62 -3.99 19.51
C PRO A 218 9.43 -4.78 18.22
N VAL A 219 8.19 -4.88 17.71
CA VAL A 219 7.89 -5.55 16.43
C VAL A 219 8.22 -4.60 15.29
N ALA A 220 9.21 -4.97 14.49
CA ALA A 220 9.84 -4.10 13.52
C ALA A 220 8.98 -3.73 12.30
N TYR A 221 7.97 -4.55 12.00
CA TYR A 221 7.07 -4.40 10.86
C TYR A 221 5.72 -5.11 11.07
N THR A 222 4.71 -4.75 10.28
CA THR A 222 3.49 -5.55 10.07
C THR A 222 3.17 -5.64 8.59
N THR A 223 2.23 -6.49 8.20
CA THR A 223 1.81 -6.64 6.81
C THR A 223 0.33 -6.29 6.70
N LEU A 224 0.02 -5.28 5.89
CA LEU A 224 -1.32 -5.07 5.35
C LEU A 224 -1.56 -6.16 4.30
N HIS A 225 -2.69 -6.84 4.38
CA HIS A 225 -3.12 -7.80 3.37
C HIS A 225 -4.59 -7.60 3.08
N VAL A 226 -4.91 -7.37 1.80
CA VAL A 226 -6.29 -7.23 1.32
C VAL A 226 -6.49 -8.23 0.19
N GLU A 227 -7.34 -9.21 0.42
CA GLU A 227 -7.66 -10.28 -0.54
C GLU A 227 -9.15 -10.27 -0.85
N TRP A 228 -9.52 -10.57 -2.10
CA TRP A 228 -10.92 -10.68 -2.49
C TRP A 228 -11.18 -11.73 -3.57
N LYS A 229 -12.44 -12.17 -3.65
CA LYS A 229 -12.96 -13.00 -4.74
C LYS A 229 -13.23 -12.13 -5.96
N ALA A 230 -12.63 -12.41 -7.10
CA ALA A 230 -12.74 -11.66 -8.35
C ALA A 230 -14.09 -11.92 -9.05
N TRP A 231 -15.18 -11.30 -8.57
CA TRP A 231 -16.55 -11.45 -9.12
C TRP A 231 -16.73 -10.91 -10.54
N TYR A 232 -15.79 -10.11 -11.03
CA TYR A 232 -15.77 -9.51 -12.37
C TYR A 232 -15.08 -10.39 -13.42
N ARG A 233 -14.74 -11.63 -13.07
CA ARG A 233 -14.16 -12.65 -13.96
C ARG A 233 -15.07 -13.87 -14.03
#